data_AF-A0A7V9SJ83-F1
#
_entry.id   AF-A0A7V9SJ83-F1
#
_cell.length_a   1.000
_cell.length_b   1.000
_cell.length_c   1.000
_cell.angle_alpha   90.00
_cell.angle_beta   90.00
_cell.angle_gamma   90.00
#
_symmetry.space_group_name_H-M   'P 1'
#
loop_
_entity.id
_entity.type
_entity.pdbx_description
1 polymer ?
#
loop_
_entity_poly.entity_id
_entity_poly.type
_entity_poly.pdbx_seq_one_letter_code
_entity_poly.pdbx_strand_id
1 'polypeptide(L)'
;QLNIGNAYYNAGKFQEAIAAFQRVTTDYPNTDSVPQAYYKMGLTYMQMKQPDLARKALQVVLNEHPNSREQVLAKQALDRISRP
;
A
#
# COMPACT_ATOMS: atom_id res chain seq x y z
N GLN A 1 -10.10 4.20 8.69
CA GLN A 1 -9.84 2.91 8.01
C GLN A 1 -8.34 2.54 7.99
N LEU A 2 -7.41 3.49 7.81
CA LEU A 2 -5.95 3.22 7.90
C LEU A 2 -5.50 2.49 9.19
N ASN A 3 -5.92 2.98 10.36
CA ASN A 3 -5.55 2.35 11.64
C ASN A 3 -6.10 0.93 11.76
N ILE A 4 -7.28 0.67 11.20
CA ILE A 4 -7.89 -0.66 11.16
C ILE A 4 -7.06 -1.59 10.26
N GLY A 5 -6.68 -1.12 9.07
CA GLY A 5 -5.80 -1.88 8.19
C GLY A 5 -4.44 -2.17 8.83
N ASN A 6 -3.84 -1.20 9.53
CA ASN A 6 -2.60 -1.41 10.29
C ASN A 6 -2.77 -2.44 11.40
N ALA A 7 -3.90 -2.42 12.12
CA ALA A 7 -4.20 -3.41 13.16
C ALA A 7 -4.33 -4.82 12.58
N TYR A 8 -5.05 -4.98 11.46
CA TYR A 8 -5.14 -6.27 10.77
C TYR A 8 -3.79 -6.75 10.23
N TYR A 9 -3.00 -5.85 9.65
CA TYR A 9 -1.65 -6.17 9.16
C TYR A 9 -0.76 -6.69 10.30
N ASN A 10 -0.76 -6.01 11.44
CA ASN A 10 0.03 -6.41 12.61
C ASN A 10 -0.46 -7.74 13.20
N ALA A 11 -1.76 -8.05 13.04
CA ALA A 11 -2.34 -9.33 13.43
C ALA A 11 -2.11 -10.46 12.41
N GLY A 12 -1.38 -10.22 11.32
CA GLY A 12 -1.18 -11.19 10.22
C GLY A 12 -2.43 -11.43 9.35
N LYS A 13 -3.49 -10.66 9.57
CA LYS A 13 -4.77 -10.73 8.86
C LYS A 13 -4.70 -9.93 7.57
N PHE A 14 -3.88 -10.40 6.64
CA PHE A 14 -3.50 -9.59 5.47
C PHE A 14 -4.65 -9.30 4.51
N GLN A 15 -5.60 -10.23 4.35
CA GLN A 15 -6.77 -10.01 3.49
C GLN A 15 -7.67 -8.90 4.07
N GLU A 16 -7.93 -8.93 5.37
CA GLU A 16 -8.70 -7.88 6.05
C GLU A 16 -7.96 -6.54 6.06
N ALA A 17 -6.63 -6.57 6.17
CA ALA A 17 -5.80 -5.37 6.04
C ALA A 17 -5.95 -4.73 4.66
N ILE A 18 -5.86 -5.51 3.58
CA ILE A 18 -6.10 -5.04 2.21
C ILE A 18 -7.49 -4.40 2.08
N ALA A 19 -8.54 -5.08 2.55
CA ALA A 19 -9.90 -4.56 2.46
C ALA A 19 -10.06 -3.23 3.21
N ALA A 20 -9.44 -3.10 4.39
CA ALA A 20 -9.47 -1.87 5.16
C ALA A 20 -8.69 -0.73 4.48
N PHE A 21 -7.53 -1.02 3.86
CA PHE A 21 -6.78 -0.02 3.10
C PHE A 21 -7.50 0.40 1.81
N GLN A 22 -8.13 -0.54 1.09
CA GLN A 22 -8.94 -0.23 -0.09
C GLN A 22 -10.10 0.72 0.23
N ARG A 23 -10.75 0.55 1.40
CA ARG A 23 -11.78 1.51 1.84
C ARG A 23 -11.25 2.92 2.01
N VAL A 24 -9.98 3.10 2.39
CA VAL A 24 -9.37 4.44 2.45
C VAL A 24 -9.34 5.07 1.05
N THR A 25 -8.97 4.29 0.04
CA THR A 25 -8.83 4.79 -1.33
C THR A 25 -10.17 4.99 -2.02
N THR A 26 -11.23 4.26 -1.63
CA THR A 26 -12.59 4.42 -2.19
C THR A 26 -13.40 5.49 -1.48
N ASP A 27 -13.37 5.52 -0.14
CA ASP A 27 -14.26 6.36 0.66
C ASP A 27 -13.67 7.75 0.88
N TYR A 28 -12.34 7.87 0.82
CA TYR A 28 -11.60 9.11 1.07
C TYR A 28 -10.57 9.43 -0.03
N PRO A 29 -10.95 9.44 -1.33
CA PRO A 29 -10.03 9.48 -2.46
C PRO A 29 -9.17 10.76 -2.57
N ASN A 30 -9.58 11.86 -1.94
CA ASN A 30 -8.91 13.16 -2.04
C ASN A 30 -8.15 13.54 -0.76
N THR A 31 -7.70 12.55 0.01
CA THR A 31 -6.99 12.78 1.28
C THR A 31 -5.54 12.38 1.19
N ASP A 32 -4.69 13.02 2.00
CA ASP A 32 -3.25 12.68 2.13
C ASP A 32 -3.01 11.25 2.66
N SER A 33 -4.09 10.57 3.08
CA SER A 33 -4.08 9.17 3.50
C SER A 33 -4.07 8.17 2.35
N VAL A 34 -4.45 8.58 1.13
CA VAL A 34 -4.54 7.69 -0.04
C VAL A 34 -3.16 7.15 -0.47
N PRO A 35 -2.11 7.98 -0.62
CA PRO A 35 -0.75 7.46 -0.89
C PRO A 35 -0.30 6.45 0.17
N GLN A 36 -0.64 6.72 1.44
CA GLN A 36 -0.31 5.84 2.56
C GLN A 36 -1.05 4.51 2.49
N ALA A 37 -2.32 4.52 2.13
CA ALA A 37 -3.11 3.31 1.95
C ALA A 37 -2.55 2.43 0.82
N TYR A 38 -2.26 3.00 -0.34
CA TYR A 38 -1.64 2.26 -1.46
C TYR A 38 -0.26 1.71 -1.11
N TYR A 39 0.58 2.50 -0.43
CA TYR A 39 1.88 2.02 0.06
C TYR A 39 1.71 0.83 1.01
N LYS A 40 0.80 0.93 1.98
CA LYS A 40 0.50 -0.15 2.93
C LYS A 40 -0.09 -1.39 2.25
N MET A 41 -0.93 -1.23 1.24
CA MET A 41 -1.39 -2.34 0.40
C MET A 41 -0.21 -3.03 -0.29
N GLY A 42 0.72 -2.27 -0.84
CA GLY A 42 1.95 -2.78 -1.44
C GLY A 42 2.74 -3.68 -0.48
N LEU A 43 3.01 -3.19 0.74
CA LEU A 43 3.71 -3.97 1.77
C LEU A 43 2.91 -5.22 2.19
N THR A 44 1.59 -5.10 2.28
CA THR A 44 0.71 -6.22 2.66
C THR A 44 0.75 -7.32 1.61
N TYR A 45 0.67 -6.98 0.32
CA TYR A 45 0.80 -7.95 -0.76
C TYR A 45 2.18 -8.62 -0.79
N MET A 46 3.25 -7.92 -0.39
CA MET A 46 4.56 -8.55 -0.21
C MET A 46 4.54 -9.62 0.88
N GLN A 47 3.90 -9.35 2.03
CA GLN A 47 3.75 -10.36 3.09
C GLN A 47 2.95 -11.57 2.62
N MET A 48 1.97 -11.35 1.74
CA MET A 48 1.18 -12.40 1.11
C MET A 48 1.92 -13.16 -0.01
N LYS A 49 3.20 -12.85 -0.28
CA LYS A 49 3.99 -13.39 -1.40
C LYS A 49 3.33 -13.15 -2.77
N GLN A 50 2.68 -12.00 -2.92
CA GLN A 50 2.03 -11.56 -4.16
C GLN A 50 2.75 -10.33 -4.74
N PRO A 51 3.99 -10.49 -5.26
CA PRO A 51 4.83 -9.38 -5.68
C PRO A 51 4.22 -8.56 -6.84
N ASP A 52 3.43 -9.20 -7.71
CA ASP A 52 2.78 -8.50 -8.83
C ASP A 52 1.72 -7.50 -8.34
N LEU A 53 0.91 -7.89 -7.35
CA LEU A 53 -0.08 -7.00 -6.74
C LEU A 53 0.60 -5.92 -5.89
N ALA A 54 1.68 -6.28 -5.19
CA ALA A 54 2.50 -5.31 -4.48
C ALA A 54 3.03 -4.23 -5.42
N ARG A 55 3.61 -4.64 -6.56
CA ARG A 55 4.13 -3.73 -7.59
C ARG A 55 3.05 -2.80 -8.11
N LYS A 56 1.87 -3.33 -8.44
CA LYS A 56 0.74 -2.51 -8.92
C LYS A 56 0.34 -1.44 -7.89
N ALA A 57 0.17 -1.81 -6.62
CA ALA A 57 -0.21 -0.86 -5.58
C ALA A 57 0.85 0.23 -5.35
N LEU A 58 2.13 -0.14 -5.36
CA LEU A 58 3.24 0.82 -5.19
C LEU A 58 3.38 1.74 -6.41
N GLN A 59 3.13 1.24 -7.61
CA GLN A 59 3.17 2.03 -8.84
C GLN A 59 2.10 3.13 -8.85
N VAL A 60 0.92 2.88 -8.26
CA VAL A 60 -0.12 3.92 -8.11
C VAL A 60 0.41 5.10 -7.29
N VAL A 61 1.17 4.84 -6.21
CA VAL A 61 1.79 5.91 -5.42
C VAL A 61 2.77 6.73 -6.25
N LEU A 62 3.59 6.08 -7.09
CA LEU A 62 4.55 6.77 -7.93
C LEU A 62 3.90 7.63 -9.02
N ASN A 63 2.82 7.13 -9.62
CA ASN A 63 2.20 7.75 -10.78
C ASN A 63 1.20 8.84 -10.37
N GLU A 64 0.34 8.55 -9.40
CA GLU A 64 -0.78 9.42 -9.00
C GLU A 64 -0.42 10.35 -7.84
N HIS A 65 0.61 10.01 -7.06
CA HIS A 65 1.01 10.77 -5.87
C HIS A 65 2.50 11.14 -5.85
N PRO A 66 3.04 11.76 -6.92
CA PRO A 66 4.48 11.96 -7.10
C PRO A 66 5.14 12.86 -6.04
N ASN A 67 4.36 13.72 -5.37
CA ASN A 67 4.84 14.66 -4.36
C ASN A 67 4.58 14.19 -2.92
N SER A 68 4.05 12.98 -2.73
CA SER A 68 3.80 12.41 -1.40
C SER A 68 5.08 11.86 -0.77
N ARG A 69 5.13 11.82 0.56
CA ARG A 69 6.24 11.16 1.29
C ARG A 69 6.32 9.68 0.90
N GLU A 70 5.17 9.07 0.67
CA GLU A 70 5.01 7.67 0.30
C GLU A 70 5.59 7.35 -1.07
N GLN A 71 5.72 8.33 -1.97
CA GLN A 71 6.39 8.14 -3.26
C GLN A 71 7.81 7.61 -3.09
N VAL A 72 8.58 8.23 -2.19
CA VAL A 72 9.97 7.82 -1.93
C VAL A 72 10.02 6.42 -1.34
N LEU A 73 9.08 6.12 -0.43
CA LEU A 73 8.98 4.79 0.20
C LEU A 73 8.54 3.71 -0.80
N ALA A 74 7.61 4.04 -1.69
CA ALA A 74 7.11 3.14 -2.70
C ALA A 74 8.19 2.78 -3.72
N LYS A 75 9.01 3.76 -4.12
CA LYS A 75 10.18 3.53 -4.98
C LYS A 75 11.16 2.54 -4.33
N GLN A 76 11.51 2.77 -3.06
CA GLN A 76 12.40 1.87 -2.32
C GLN A 76 11.82 0.45 -2.17
N ALA A 77 10.51 0.32 -1.97
CA ALA A 77 9.85 -0.97 -1.90
C ALA A 77 9.86 -1.70 -3.25
N LEU A 78 9.63 -0.99 -4.36
CA LEU A 78 9.71 -1.54 -5.72
C LEU A 78 11.12 -2.04 -6.07
N ASP A 79 12.15 -1.31 -5.66
CA ASP A 79 13.55 -1.73 -5.84
C ASP A 79 13.83 -3.05 -5.11
N ARG A 80 13.21 -3.28 -3.95
CA ARG A 80 13.34 -4.54 -3.20
C ARG A 80 12.61 -5.69 -3.89
N ILE A 81 11.45 -5.45 -4.48
CA ILE A 81 10.67 -6.48 -5.22
C ILE A 81 11.40 -6.91 -6.50
N SER A 82 12.14 -5.99 -7.13
CA SER A 82 12.75 -6.21 -8.44
C SER A 82 14.16 -6.81 -8.36
N ARG A 83 14.71 -6.96 -7.15
CA ARG A 83 15.98 -7.65 -6.93
C ARG A 83 15.74 -9.16 -6.93
N PRO A 84 16.39 -9.92 -7.83
CA PRO A 84 16.26 -11.37 -7.91
C PRO A 84 16.84 -12.07 -6.68
#